data_AF-A0A2E8CUC8-F1
#
_entry.id   AF-A0A2E8CUC8-F1
#
_cell.length_a   1.000
_cell.length_b   1.000
_cell.length_c   1.000
_cell.angle_alpha   90.00
_cell.angle_beta   90.00
_cell.angle_gamma   90.00
#
_symmetry.space_group_name_H-M   'P 1'
#
loop_
_entity.id
_entity.type
_entity.pdbx_description
1 polymer ?
#
loop_
_entity_poly.entity_id
_entity_poly.type
_entity_poly.pdbx_seq_one_letter_code
_entity_poly.pdbx_strand_id
1 'polypeptide(L)'
;MKNRNGSVGVSLFQASSRCDCNQVKTKVAQSASGEQVTKSPSVGLVSLCKEIAGTLIRRYADTGDPRGACDEVHAVLTDKLDCDPDRAIAMIDLALELIRLNSYGEYRRNDLEMSLLVSKAAGHLGEAGLN
;
A
#
# COMPACT_ATOMS: atom_id res chain seq x y z
N MET A 1 -14.39 -37.03 -47.31
CA MET A 1 -13.86 -35.65 -47.32
C MET A 1 -12.72 -35.57 -46.31
N LYS A 2 -11.53 -35.27 -46.83
CA LYS A 2 -10.28 -34.73 -46.24
C LYS A 2 -10.02 -34.79 -44.72
N ASN A 3 -8.96 -35.55 -44.39
CA ASN A 3 -8.00 -35.38 -43.29
C ASN A 3 -7.65 -33.92 -42.97
N ARG A 4 -7.40 -33.63 -41.68
CA ARG A 4 -6.33 -32.71 -41.25
C ARG A 4 -5.65 -33.23 -39.99
N ASN A 5 -4.36 -33.53 -40.17
CA ASN A 5 -3.36 -33.66 -39.13
C ASN A 5 -3.13 -32.30 -38.46
N GLY A 6 -2.79 -32.31 -37.18
CA GLY A 6 -2.31 -31.16 -36.43
C GLY A 6 -1.57 -31.60 -35.17
N SER A 7 -0.35 -32.08 -35.38
CA SER A 7 0.64 -32.32 -34.32
C SER A 7 1.31 -31.00 -33.98
N VAL A 8 1.33 -30.62 -32.70
CA VAL A 8 2.42 -29.84 -32.12
C VAL A 8 2.62 -30.36 -30.69
N GLY A 9 3.70 -31.08 -30.48
CA GLY A 9 4.22 -31.35 -29.15
C GLY A 9 5.11 -30.18 -28.71
N VAL A 10 5.05 -29.84 -27.41
CA VAL A 10 6.22 -29.39 -26.66
C VAL A 10 6.11 -29.98 -25.26
N SER A 11 6.99 -30.93 -24.97
CA SER A 11 7.36 -31.34 -23.62
C SER A 11 8.09 -30.21 -22.91
N LEU A 12 7.73 -29.91 -21.67
CA LEU A 12 8.70 -29.69 -20.58
C LEU A 12 8.00 -29.73 -19.22
N PHE A 13 7.85 -30.95 -18.67
CA PHE A 13 7.72 -31.17 -17.24
C PHE A 13 9.11 -31.55 -16.71
N GLN A 14 9.75 -30.62 -16.00
CA GLN A 14 11.01 -30.78 -15.27
C GLN A 14 11.10 -29.56 -14.33
N ALA A 15 11.37 -29.57 -13.03
CA ALA A 15 11.74 -30.56 -12.01
C ALA A 15 11.26 -29.99 -10.65
N SER A 16 10.72 -30.80 -9.74
CA SER A 16 11.37 -31.28 -8.50
C SER A 16 12.34 -30.30 -7.81
N SER A 17 12.00 -29.88 -6.58
CA SER A 17 12.80 -30.06 -5.33
C SER A 17 12.10 -29.31 -4.18
N ARG A 18 11.41 -29.99 -3.25
CA ARG A 18 11.88 -30.41 -1.91
C ARG A 18 12.52 -29.31 -1.04
N CYS A 19 11.82 -29.05 0.06
CA CYS A 19 12.21 -28.69 1.43
C CYS A 19 13.64 -28.21 1.70
N ASP A 20 13.77 -27.13 2.48
CA ASP A 20 14.44 -27.23 3.78
C ASP A 20 14.07 -26.08 4.73
N CYS A 21 13.62 -26.47 5.93
CA CYS A 21 13.50 -25.63 7.10
C CYS A 21 14.90 -25.46 7.71
N ASN A 22 15.30 -24.23 8.07
CA ASN A 22 16.28 -24.00 9.14
C ASN A 22 16.07 -22.59 9.70
N GLN A 23 15.35 -22.48 10.82
CA GLN A 23 15.94 -22.37 12.16
C GLN A 23 16.95 -21.22 12.28
N VAL A 24 16.46 -20.04 12.65
CA VAL A 24 17.29 -19.05 13.35
C VAL A 24 16.91 -19.06 14.82
N LYS A 25 17.91 -19.50 15.60
CA LYS A 25 17.97 -19.60 17.05
C LYS A 25 17.28 -18.43 17.77
N THR A 26 16.31 -18.80 18.59
CA THR A 26 15.94 -18.10 19.81
C THR A 26 17.18 -17.91 20.69
N LYS A 27 17.57 -16.65 20.90
CA LYS A 27 18.35 -16.28 22.09
C LYS A 27 17.40 -15.54 23.02
N VAL A 28 16.93 -16.29 24.03
CA VAL A 28 16.23 -15.77 25.19
C VAL A 28 17.19 -14.84 25.92
N ALA A 29 16.86 -13.55 25.96
CA ALA A 29 17.29 -12.66 27.02
C ALA A 29 16.02 -12.31 27.81
N GLN A 30 15.82 -13.02 28.92
CA GLN A 30 14.94 -12.60 29.99
C GLN A 30 15.54 -11.31 30.58
N SER A 31 14.82 -10.21 30.45
CA SER A 31 14.93 -9.08 31.37
C SER A 31 13.53 -8.75 31.85
N ALA A 32 13.38 -8.83 33.17
CA ALA A 32 12.17 -8.61 33.93
C ALA A 32 11.72 -7.15 33.88
N SER A 33 10.40 -6.96 33.80
CA SER A 33 9.57 -5.99 34.50
C SER A 33 8.39 -5.65 33.58
N GLY A 34 7.23 -6.19 33.94
CA GLY A 34 6.01 -6.06 33.16
C GLY A 34 5.43 -4.66 33.30
N GLU A 35 5.54 -3.89 32.23
CA GLU A 35 4.54 -2.90 31.87
C GLU A 35 4.16 -3.21 30.42
N GLN A 36 3.12 -4.02 30.25
CA GLN A 36 2.55 -4.31 28.94
C GLN A 36 1.82 -3.06 28.45
N VAL A 37 2.59 -2.09 27.96
CA VAL A 37 2.06 -1.11 27.03
C VAL A 37 1.76 -1.88 25.76
N THR A 38 0.48 -2.14 25.51
CA THR A 38 -0.03 -2.62 24.23
C THR A 38 0.40 -1.64 23.15
N LYS A 39 1.60 -1.83 22.60
CA LYS A 39 2.03 -1.18 21.36
C LYS A 39 1.18 -1.78 20.27
N SER A 40 0.03 -1.15 20.01
CA SER A 40 -0.60 -1.20 18.70
C SER A 40 0.52 -1.02 17.67
N PRO A 41 0.59 -1.87 16.63
CA PRO A 41 1.61 -1.71 15.61
C PRO A 41 1.42 -0.30 15.05
N SER A 42 2.41 0.57 15.21
CA SER A 42 2.45 1.86 14.55
C SER A 42 2.55 1.57 13.06
N VAL A 43 1.39 1.45 12.41
CA VAL A 43 1.29 1.20 10.97
C VAL A 43 1.95 2.41 10.32
N GLY A 44 3.16 2.22 9.78
CA GLY A 44 3.92 3.30 9.15
C GLY A 44 3.13 3.91 8.00
N LEU A 45 3.36 5.19 7.70
CA LEU A 45 2.64 5.96 6.68
C LEU A 45 2.44 5.20 5.37
N VAL A 46 3.48 4.54 4.87
CA VAL A 46 3.43 3.76 3.63
C VAL A 46 2.44 2.58 3.72
N SER A 47 2.38 1.91 4.88
CA SER A 47 1.43 0.81 5.08
C SER A 47 -0.01 1.33 5.10
N LEU A 48 -0.26 2.47 5.75
CA LEU A 48 -1.56 3.11 5.75
C LEU A 48 -1.97 3.56 4.33
N CYS A 49 -1.07 4.17 3.57
CA CYS A 49 -1.33 4.53 2.17
C CYS A 49 -1.58 3.32 1.28
N LYS A 50 -0.99 2.15 1.57
CA LYS A 50 -1.31 0.89 0.88
C LYS A 50 -2.73 0.41 1.19
N GLU A 51 -3.19 0.54 2.44
CA GLU A 51 -4.57 0.21 2.83
C GLU A 51 -5.58 1.15 2.17
N ILE A 52 -5.25 2.45 2.10
CA ILE A 52 -6.02 3.44 1.36
C ILE A 52 -6.08 3.07 -0.13
N ALA A 53 -4.94 2.73 -0.75
CA ALA A 53 -4.88 2.30 -2.14
C ALA A 53 -5.78 1.08 -2.40
N GLY A 54 -5.72 0.06 -1.54
CA GLY A 54 -6.60 -1.11 -1.64
C GLY A 54 -8.08 -0.76 -1.48
N THR A 55 -8.41 0.24 -0.67
CA THR A 55 -9.79 0.72 -0.50
C THR A 55 -10.28 1.47 -1.74
N LEU A 56 -9.46 2.36 -2.30
CA LEU A 56 -9.76 3.07 -3.55
C LEU A 56 -10.02 2.09 -4.71
N ILE A 57 -9.17 1.07 -4.87
CA ILE A 57 -9.33 0.05 -5.93
C ILE A 57 -10.65 -0.71 -5.74
N ARG A 58 -10.97 -1.15 -4.51
CA ARG A 58 -12.22 -1.87 -4.23
C ARG A 58 -13.44 -1.01 -4.53
N ARG A 59 -13.46 0.24 -4.04
CA ARG A 59 -14.56 1.16 -4.30
C ARG A 59 -14.76 1.44 -5.77
N TYR A 60 -13.68 1.68 -6.50
CA TYR A 60 -13.75 1.85 -7.95
C TYR A 60 -14.28 0.60 -8.66
N ALA A 61 -13.87 -0.60 -8.23
CA ALA A 61 -14.38 -1.85 -8.81
C ALA A 61 -15.89 -2.04 -8.56
N ASP A 62 -16.40 -1.56 -7.42
CA ASP A 62 -17.81 -1.67 -7.05
C ASP A 62 -18.69 -0.63 -7.77
N THR A 63 -18.23 0.62 -7.89
CA THR A 63 -19.05 1.75 -8.38
C THR A 63 -18.74 2.18 -9.81
N GLY A 64 -17.52 1.91 -10.29
CA GLY A 64 -16.99 2.47 -11.53
C GLY A 64 -16.69 3.97 -11.47
N ASP A 65 -16.82 4.62 -10.29
CA ASP A 65 -16.60 6.05 -10.10
C ASP A 65 -15.32 6.31 -9.29
N PRO A 66 -14.22 6.74 -9.94
CA PRO A 66 -12.97 7.00 -9.24
C PRO A 66 -13.05 8.25 -8.36
N ARG A 67 -13.88 9.24 -8.71
CA ARG A 67 -14.00 10.47 -7.93
C ARG A 67 -14.79 10.20 -6.66
N GLY A 68 -15.92 9.53 -6.78
CA GLY A 68 -16.71 9.07 -5.64
C GLY A 68 -15.89 8.21 -4.67
N ALA A 69 -15.04 7.32 -5.18
CA ALA A 69 -14.14 6.53 -4.33
C ALA A 69 -13.16 7.41 -3.51
N CYS A 70 -12.58 8.44 -4.12
CA CYS A 70 -11.72 9.39 -3.42
C CYS A 70 -12.49 10.22 -2.39
N ASP A 71 -13.67 10.72 -2.74
CA ASP A 71 -14.51 11.55 -1.86
C ASP A 71 -14.96 10.75 -0.62
N GLU A 72 -15.34 9.49 -0.79
CA GLU A 72 -15.68 8.60 0.32
C GLU A 72 -14.49 8.32 1.25
N VAL A 73 -13.32 8.04 0.67
CA VAL A 73 -12.10 7.79 1.46
C VAL A 73 -11.68 9.05 2.19
N HIS A 74 -11.78 10.21 1.54
CA HIS A 74 -11.51 11.50 2.17
C HIS A 74 -12.42 11.73 3.38
N ALA A 75 -13.74 11.54 3.21
CA ALA A 75 -14.69 11.66 4.31
C ALA A 75 -14.40 10.67 5.45
N VAL A 76 -13.95 9.45 5.15
CA VAL A 76 -13.53 8.50 6.20
C VAL A 76 -12.30 9.00 6.95
N LEU A 77 -11.31 9.54 6.24
CA LEU A 77 -10.09 10.06 6.87
C LEU A 77 -10.39 11.29 7.75
N THR A 78 -11.19 12.23 7.27
CA THR A 78 -11.51 13.46 8.03
C THR A 78 -12.50 13.19 9.15
N ASP A 79 -13.59 12.48 8.88
CA ASP A 79 -14.74 12.44 9.80
C ASP A 79 -14.59 11.33 10.84
N LYS A 80 -13.98 10.21 10.47
CA LYS A 80 -13.86 9.03 11.36
C LYS A 80 -12.51 8.93 12.03
N LEU A 81 -11.46 9.47 11.41
CA LEU A 81 -10.09 9.37 11.89
C LEU A 81 -9.49 10.71 12.32
N ASP A 82 -10.29 11.78 12.28
CA ASP A 82 -9.90 13.15 12.68
C ASP A 82 -8.60 13.59 12.00
N CYS A 83 -8.43 13.19 10.74
CA CYS A 83 -7.28 13.58 9.95
C CYS A 83 -7.50 15.00 9.42
N ASP A 84 -6.46 15.83 9.51
CA ASP A 84 -6.41 17.12 8.83
C ASP A 84 -6.78 16.96 7.33
N PRO A 85 -7.66 17.81 6.76
CA PRO A 85 -8.11 17.67 5.38
C PRO A 85 -6.98 17.70 4.34
N ASP A 86 -6.01 18.61 4.49
CA ASP A 86 -4.90 18.72 3.55
C ASP A 86 -3.99 17.49 3.63
N ARG A 87 -3.77 16.98 4.84
CA ARG A 87 -3.08 15.72 5.07
C ARG A 87 -3.85 14.54 4.47
N ALA A 88 -5.17 14.48 4.61
CA ALA A 88 -6.01 13.43 4.04
C ALA A 88 -5.89 13.41 2.50
N ILE A 89 -5.93 14.58 1.86
CA ILE A 89 -5.69 14.73 0.41
C ILE A 89 -4.29 14.21 0.06
N ALA A 90 -3.25 14.62 0.79
CA ALA A 90 -1.89 14.16 0.54
C ALA A 90 -1.73 12.63 0.69
N MET A 91 -2.43 12.02 1.64
CA MET A 91 -2.43 10.57 1.83
C MET A 91 -3.14 9.83 0.68
N ILE A 92 -4.25 10.37 0.17
CA ILE A 92 -4.95 9.84 -1.02
C ILE A 92 -4.05 9.97 -2.25
N ASP A 93 -3.43 11.12 -2.46
CA ASP A 93 -2.50 11.35 -3.55
C ASP A 93 -1.31 10.39 -3.51
N LEU A 94 -0.75 10.15 -2.32
CA LEU A 94 0.34 9.19 -2.14
C LEU A 94 -0.14 7.76 -2.41
N ALA A 95 -1.36 7.41 -2.01
CA ALA A 95 -1.94 6.11 -2.33
C ALA A 95 -2.13 5.92 -3.85
N LEU A 96 -2.57 6.95 -4.58
CA LEU A 96 -2.69 6.92 -6.04
C LEU A 96 -1.32 6.74 -6.73
N GLU A 97 -0.27 7.39 -6.22
CA GLU A 97 1.10 7.17 -6.69
C GLU A 97 1.57 5.72 -6.48
N LEU A 98 1.23 5.11 -5.34
CA LEU A 98 1.55 3.70 -5.08
C LEU A 98 0.79 2.75 -6.03
N ILE A 99 -0.48 3.05 -6.34
CA ILE A 99 -1.24 2.30 -7.34
C ILE A 99 -0.53 2.39 -8.69
N ARG A 100 -0.14 3.60 -9.10
CA ARG A 100 0.54 3.82 -10.37
C ARG A 100 1.88 3.09 -10.43
N LEU A 101 2.71 3.22 -9.39
CA LEU A 101 3.99 2.51 -9.30
C LEU A 101 3.80 1.00 -9.48
N ASN A 102 2.79 0.42 -8.82
CA ASN A 102 2.53 -1.02 -8.92
C ASN A 102 1.97 -1.43 -10.30
N SER A 103 1.29 -0.53 -10.99
CA SER A 103 0.61 -0.82 -12.27
C SER A 103 1.50 -0.56 -13.49
N TYR A 104 2.36 0.46 -13.40
CA TYR A 104 3.16 0.97 -14.53
C TYR A 104 4.66 0.95 -14.27
N GLY A 105 5.11 0.68 -13.04
CA GLY A 105 6.53 0.63 -12.68
C GLY A 105 7.17 2.00 -12.42
N GLU A 106 6.40 3.09 -12.46
CA GLU A 106 6.89 4.46 -12.28
C GLU A 106 5.90 5.34 -11.50
N TYR A 107 6.43 6.35 -10.81
CA TYR A 107 5.64 7.44 -10.26
C TYR A 107 5.25 8.42 -11.36
N ARG A 108 4.14 9.14 -11.16
CA ARG A 108 3.78 10.25 -12.06
C ARG A 108 4.62 11.49 -11.75
N ARG A 109 4.92 11.68 -10.47
CA ARG A 109 5.67 12.82 -9.92
C ARG A 109 7.17 12.55 -9.95
N ASN A 110 7.97 13.61 -10.01
CA ASN A 110 9.42 13.50 -9.86
C ASN A 110 9.83 13.31 -8.39
N ASP A 111 11.12 13.02 -8.13
CA ASP A 111 11.63 12.72 -6.78
C ASP A 111 11.40 13.84 -5.76
N LEU A 112 11.51 15.11 -6.19
CA LEU A 112 11.29 16.26 -5.31
C LEU A 112 9.82 16.40 -4.94
N GLU A 113 8.93 16.27 -5.92
CA GLU A 113 7.48 16.28 -5.72
C GLU A 113 7.02 15.12 -4.83
N MET A 114 7.60 13.92 -5.02
CA MET A 114 7.34 12.76 -4.18
C MET A 114 7.79 12.99 -2.73
N SER A 115 8.97 13.59 -2.53
CA SER A 115 9.49 13.92 -1.20
C SER A 115 8.59 14.92 -0.47
N LEU A 116 8.10 15.93 -1.20
CA LEU A 116 7.13 16.90 -0.69
C LEU A 116 5.81 16.22 -0.31
N LEU A 117 5.29 15.36 -1.18
CA LEU A 117 4.04 14.65 -0.96
C LEU A 117 4.10 13.75 0.28
N VAL A 118 5.18 12.99 0.43
CA VAL A 118 5.43 12.16 1.62
C VAL A 118 5.49 13.02 2.89
N SER A 119 6.13 14.18 2.83
CA SER A 119 6.23 15.11 3.97
C SER A 119 4.86 15.66 4.37
N LYS A 120 4.01 16.01 3.40
CA LYS A 120 2.62 16.45 3.64
C LYS A 120 1.79 15.33 4.26
N ALA A 121 1.83 14.13 3.68
CA ALA A 121 1.09 12.97 4.17
C ALA A 121 1.54 12.53 5.58
N ALA A 122 2.83 12.70 5.90
CA ALA A 122 3.38 12.47 7.24
C ALA A 122 2.91 13.50 8.28
N GLY A 123 2.32 14.62 7.86
CA GLY A 123 1.95 15.73 8.75
C GLY A 123 3.16 16.55 9.21
N HIS A 124 4.30 16.46 8.52
CA HIS A 124 5.49 17.26 8.87
C HIS A 124 5.39 18.72 8.40
N LEU A 125 4.44 19.01 7.53
CA LEU A 125 4.14 20.34 7.03
C LEU A 125 2.78 20.76 7.58
N GLY A 126 2.70 20.94 8.90
CA GLY A 126 1.61 21.66 9.54
C GLY A 126 1.80 23.16 9.32
N GLU A 127 0.70 23.90 9.15
CA GLU A 127 0.65 25.33 8.88
C GLU A 127 1.78 26.10 9.62
N ALA A 128 2.79 26.53 8.87
CA ALA A 128 3.55 27.70 9.25
C ALA A 128 2.58 28.88 9.10
N GLY A 129 1.71 29.06 10.10
CA GLY A 129 0.80 30.18 10.19
C GLY A 129 1.59 31.46 10.06
N LEU A 130 1.42 32.13 8.92
CA LEU A 130 1.63 33.57 8.81
C LEU A 130 0.59 34.22 9.72
N ASN A 131 0.92 34.36 11.00
CA ASN A 131 0.34 35.37 11.88
C ASN A 131 1.20 36.63 11.81
#